data_AF-A0A7R9XZP1-F1
#
_entry.id   AF-A0A7R9XZP1-F1
#
_cell.length_a   1.000
_cell.length_b   1.000
_cell.length_c   1.000
_cell.angle_alpha   90.00
_cell.angle_beta   90.00
_cell.angle_gamma   90.00
#
_symmetry.space_group_name_H-M   'P 1'
#
loop_
_entity.id
_entity.type
_entity.pdbx_description
1 polymer ?
#
loop_
_entity_poly.entity_id
_entity_poly.type
_entity_poly.pdbx_seq_one_letter_code
_entity_poly.pdbx_strand_id
1 'polypeptide(L)'
;RTAMLRDHKRIDLEKGETVIVEAAGAAYTTFEGYKTDEETRIGLSYDKLCQSVKPGNRILIADGTISLRVEEILSDRELRATCLVSKKLGERKNCNLPGIKVDIPVLTEKDIDDLVNFGCKHGVD
;
A
#
# COMPACT_ATOMS: atom_id res chain seq x y z
N ARG A 1 -3.13 0.01 2.61
CA ARG A 1 -3.94 -0.31 1.41
C ARG A 1 -3.26 0.25 0.17
N THR A 2 -3.55 -0.25 -1.02
CA THR A 2 -3.11 0.40 -2.27
C THR A 2 -3.86 1.71 -2.49
N ALA A 3 -3.19 2.67 -3.11
CA ALA A 3 -3.72 3.97 -3.51
C ALA A 3 -4.67 3.86 -4.71
N MET A 4 -5.19 5.00 -5.15
CA MET A 4 -5.93 5.10 -6.41
C MET A 4 -4.99 4.91 -7.60
N LEU A 5 -5.56 4.55 -8.74
CA LEU A 5 -4.86 4.34 -10.00
C LEU A 5 -5.33 5.38 -11.02
N ARG A 6 -4.42 5.79 -11.90
CA ARG A 6 -4.70 6.71 -13.01
C ARG A 6 -5.86 6.16 -13.84
N ASP A 7 -6.83 7.02 -14.15
CA ASP A 7 -8.08 6.68 -14.84
C ASP A 7 -8.92 5.57 -14.18
N HIS A 8 -8.66 5.22 -12.91
CA HIS A 8 -9.24 4.05 -12.22
C HIS A 8 -9.03 2.72 -12.94
N LYS A 9 -8.01 2.63 -13.81
CA LYS A 9 -7.69 1.42 -14.57
C LYS A 9 -6.77 0.52 -13.76
N ARG A 10 -7.06 -0.79 -13.80
CA ARG A 10 -6.21 -1.81 -13.19
C ARG A 10 -4.86 -1.88 -13.92
N ILE A 11 -3.80 -2.14 -13.16
CA ILE A 11 -2.45 -2.33 -13.69
C ILE A 11 -2.18 -3.83 -13.82
N ASP A 12 -1.78 -4.28 -15.00
CA ASP A 12 -1.25 -5.62 -15.21
C ASP A 12 0.20 -5.67 -14.72
N LEU A 13 0.46 -6.38 -13.61
CA LEU A 13 1.81 -6.64 -13.12
C LEU A 13 2.31 -7.98 -13.66
N GLU A 14 3.58 -8.03 -14.02
CA GLU A 14 4.26 -9.22 -14.50
C GLU A 14 5.30 -9.73 -13.50
N LYS A 15 5.50 -11.05 -13.47
CA LYS A 15 6.56 -11.65 -12.66
C LYS A 15 7.93 -11.17 -13.14
N GLY A 16 8.73 -10.66 -12.21
CA GLY A 16 10.06 -10.09 -12.47
C GLY A 16 10.03 -8.59 -12.77
N GLU A 17 8.85 -7.99 -12.94
CA GLU A 17 8.71 -6.57 -13.21
C GLU A 17 9.19 -5.72 -12.03
N THR A 18 9.88 -4.62 -12.36
CA THR A 18 10.28 -3.61 -11.37
C THR A 18 9.10 -2.66 -11.12
N VAL A 19 8.78 -2.46 -9.85
CA VAL A 19 7.70 -1.58 -9.39
C VAL A 19 8.28 -0.57 -8.41
N ILE A 20 8.04 0.71 -8.68
CA ILE A 20 8.27 1.77 -7.70
C ILE A 20 7.05 1.83 -6.79
N VAL A 21 7.29 1.72 -5.48
CA VAL A 21 6.25 1.79 -4.46
C VAL A 21 6.46 3.04 -3.63
N GLU A 22 5.44 3.90 -3.59
CA GLU A 22 5.46 5.14 -2.84
C GLU A 22 4.64 5.01 -1.55
N ALA A 23 5.20 5.50 -0.44
CA ALA A 23 4.53 5.69 0.83
C ALA A 23 3.59 6.91 0.75
N ALA A 24 2.48 6.75 0.06
CA ALA A 24 1.49 7.81 -0.19
C ALA A 24 0.83 8.33 1.10
N GLY A 25 0.77 7.51 2.16
CA GLY A 25 0.22 7.92 3.45
C GLY A 25 -1.23 8.41 3.32
N ALA A 26 -1.55 9.56 3.94
CA ALA A 26 -2.87 10.18 3.86
C ALA A 26 -3.29 10.56 2.42
N ALA A 27 -2.33 10.81 1.52
CA ALA A 27 -2.62 11.17 0.13
C ALA A 27 -3.00 9.98 -0.75
N TYR A 28 -3.12 8.76 -0.21
CA TYR A 28 -3.42 7.56 -1.01
C TYR A 28 -4.74 7.62 -1.79
N THR A 29 -5.68 8.49 -1.40
CA THR A 29 -6.96 8.70 -2.11
C THR A 29 -6.86 9.64 -3.29
N THR A 30 -5.80 10.44 -3.38
CA THR A 30 -5.55 11.38 -4.50
C THR A 30 -4.29 11.00 -5.28
N PHE A 31 -3.47 10.08 -4.78
CA PHE A 31 -2.33 9.52 -5.50
C PHE A 31 -2.81 8.70 -6.70
N GLU A 32 -2.18 8.87 -7.85
CA GLU A 32 -2.53 8.17 -9.09
C GLU A 32 -1.41 7.21 -9.51
N GLY A 33 -1.50 5.95 -9.08
CA GLY A 33 -0.60 4.91 -9.55
C GLY A 33 -0.79 4.61 -11.03
N TYR A 34 0.28 4.32 -11.75
CA TYR A 34 0.24 4.10 -13.19
C TYR A 34 1.25 3.04 -13.64
N LYS A 35 1.05 2.57 -14.87
CA LYS A 35 2.00 1.77 -15.62
C LYS A 35 2.13 2.35 -17.03
N THR A 36 3.36 2.57 -17.47
CA THR A 36 3.73 2.85 -18.87
C THR A 36 4.67 1.74 -19.35
N ASP A 37 5.18 1.86 -20.57
CA ASP A 37 6.16 0.90 -21.10
C ASP A 37 7.52 1.00 -20.38
N GLU A 38 7.80 2.14 -19.74
CA GLU A 38 9.06 2.45 -19.08
C GLU A 38 9.02 2.26 -17.56
N GLU A 39 7.88 2.54 -16.91
CA GLU A 39 7.79 2.55 -15.45
C GLU A 39 6.42 2.07 -14.96
N THR A 40 6.46 1.27 -13.88
CA THR A 40 5.30 0.96 -13.05
C THR A 40 5.46 1.56 -11.67
N ARG A 41 4.50 2.42 -11.29
CA ARG A 41 4.50 3.15 -10.01
C ARG A 41 3.17 2.99 -9.30
N ILE A 42 3.21 2.61 -8.02
CA ILE A 42 2.03 2.39 -7.18
C ILE A 42 2.19 3.06 -5.82
N GLY A 43 1.09 3.43 -5.18
CA GLY A 43 1.10 4.04 -3.85
C GLY A 43 0.53 3.10 -2.79
N LEU A 44 1.09 3.12 -1.58
CA LEU A 44 0.52 2.50 -0.38
C LEU A 44 0.18 3.55 0.67
N SER A 45 -0.94 3.33 1.36
CA SER A 45 -1.44 4.23 2.40
C SER A 45 -0.62 4.26 3.69
N TYR A 46 0.45 3.47 3.80
CA TYR A 46 1.31 3.46 4.98
C TYR A 46 2.45 4.45 4.77
N ASP A 47 2.43 5.53 5.52
CA ASP A 47 3.39 6.64 5.49
C ASP A 47 4.79 6.21 5.94
N LYS A 48 4.87 5.35 6.96
CA LYS A 48 6.13 4.84 7.51
C LYS A 48 6.67 3.60 6.78
N LEU A 49 6.20 3.34 5.55
CA LEU A 49 6.55 2.13 4.80
C LEU A 49 8.07 2.00 4.61
N CYS A 50 8.73 3.04 4.10
CA CYS A 50 10.16 3.01 3.78
C CYS A 50 11.04 2.90 5.03
N GLN A 51 10.56 3.36 6.19
CA GLN A 51 11.25 3.26 7.47
C GLN A 51 11.05 1.89 8.13
N SER A 52 9.98 1.17 7.77
CA SER A 52 9.61 -0.11 8.39
C SER A 52 10.14 -1.33 7.63
N VAL A 53 10.29 -1.21 6.31
CA VAL A 53 10.77 -2.28 5.44
C VAL A 53 12.28 -2.20 5.21
N LYS A 54 12.89 -3.33 4.83
CA LYS A 54 14.27 -3.42 4.35
C LYS A 54 14.35 -4.29 3.09
N PRO A 55 15.43 -4.18 2.28
CA PRO A 55 15.69 -5.12 1.19
C PRO A 55 15.50 -6.59 1.60
N GLY A 56 14.84 -7.36 0.74
CA GLY A 56 14.45 -8.75 0.97
C GLY A 56 13.09 -8.92 1.66
N ASN A 57 12.50 -7.89 2.27
CA ASN A 57 11.14 -7.99 2.82
C ASN A 57 10.08 -8.18 1.74
N ARG A 58 8.94 -8.75 2.14
CA ARG A 58 7.79 -8.95 1.26
C ARG A 58 6.69 -7.95 1.56
N ILE A 59 6.08 -7.42 0.51
CA ILE A 59 4.84 -6.67 0.55
C ILE A 59 3.77 -7.51 -0.12
N LEU A 60 2.78 -7.94 0.66
CA LEU A 60 1.65 -8.74 0.17
C LEU A 60 0.49 -7.80 -0.12
N ILE A 61 -0.13 -7.94 -1.28
CA ILE A 61 -1.27 -7.12 -1.72
C ILE A 61 -2.43 -8.04 -2.09
N ALA A 62 -3.66 -7.60 -1.80
CA ALA A 62 -4.89 -8.36 -2.03
C ALA A 62 -4.83 -9.75 -1.37
N ASP A 63 -4.66 -9.75 -0.04
CA ASP A 63 -4.63 -10.95 0.80
C ASP A 63 -3.56 -11.97 0.38
N GLY A 64 -2.44 -11.48 -0.18
CA GLY A 64 -1.30 -12.30 -0.62
C GLY A 64 -1.37 -12.78 -2.07
N THR A 65 -2.42 -12.41 -2.82
CA THR A 65 -2.54 -12.75 -4.24
C THR A 65 -1.44 -12.11 -5.09
N ILE A 66 -0.98 -10.92 -4.70
CA ILE A 66 0.17 -10.22 -5.28
C ILE A 66 1.26 -10.16 -4.20
N SER A 67 2.50 -10.46 -4.59
CA SER A 67 3.66 -10.36 -3.71
C SER A 67 4.75 -9.55 -4.39
N LEU A 68 5.21 -8.51 -3.72
CA LEU A 68 6.39 -7.74 -4.11
C LEU A 68 7.54 -8.06 -3.14
N ARG A 69 8.76 -8.11 -3.65
CA ARG A 69 9.97 -8.19 -2.82
C ARG A 69 10.69 -6.84 -2.88
N VAL A 70 10.93 -6.23 -1.73
CA VAL A 70 11.69 -4.99 -1.64
C VAL A 70 13.12 -5.25 -2.08
N GLU A 71 13.61 -4.49 -3.04
CA GLU A 71 15.00 -4.59 -3.53
C GLU A 71 15.85 -3.46 -2.95
N GLU A 72 15.32 -2.23 -2.94
CA GLU A 72 16.07 -1.04 -2.53
C GLU A 72 15.13 0.04 -1.96
N ILE A 73 15.59 0.78 -0.95
CA ILE A 73 14.92 1.99 -0.48
C ILE A 73 15.55 3.18 -1.21
N LEU A 74 14.76 3.91 -1.99
CA LEU A 74 15.24 5.01 -2.83
C LEU A 74 15.22 6.35 -2.10
N SER A 75 14.25 6.53 -1.20
CA SER A 75 14.08 7.72 -0.38
C SER A 75 13.20 7.43 0.85
N ASP A 76 12.94 8.44 1.66
CA ASP A 76 12.00 8.35 2.79
C ASP A 76 10.56 7.99 2.38
N ARG A 77 10.23 8.12 1.09
CA ARG A 77 8.88 7.85 0.57
C ARG A 77 8.84 6.86 -0.58
N GLU A 78 9.97 6.52 -1.20
CA GLU A 78 9.98 5.62 -2.35
C GLU A 78 10.89 4.43 -2.12
N LEU A 79 10.43 3.26 -2.57
CA LEU A 79 11.23 2.06 -2.64
C LEU A 79 11.05 1.38 -4.00
N ARG A 80 12.07 0.63 -4.41
CA ARG A 80 12.01 -0.27 -5.56
C ARG A 80 11.72 -1.68 -5.08
N ALA A 81 10.78 -2.34 -5.74
CA ALA A 81 10.45 -3.73 -5.49
C ALA A 81 10.31 -4.52 -6.79
N THR A 82 10.50 -5.83 -6.71
CA THR A 82 10.24 -6.75 -7.82
C THR A 82 8.94 -7.49 -7.58
N CYS A 83 8.06 -7.52 -8.58
CA CYS A 83 6.85 -8.32 -8.53
C CYS A 83 7.17 -9.81 -8.69
N LEU A 84 6.64 -10.66 -7.82
CA LEU A 84 6.95 -12.10 -7.82
C LEU A 84 5.95 -12.94 -8.60
N VAL A 85 4.85 -12.33 -9.07
CA VAL A 85 3.73 -13.01 -9.72
C VAL A 85 3.12 -12.15 -10.83
N SER A 86 2.49 -12.77 -11.83
CA SER A 86 1.74 -12.03 -12.85
C SER A 86 0.27 -11.92 -12.48
N LYS A 87 -0.22 -10.70 -12.18
CA LYS A 87 -1.59 -10.43 -11.70
C LYS A 87 -2.02 -8.98 -11.95
N LYS A 88 -3.34 -8.77 -12.03
CA LYS A 88 -3.94 -7.43 -12.08
C LYS A 88 -4.02 -6.81 -10.69
N LEU A 89 -3.35 -5.68 -10.51
CA LEU A 89 -3.46 -4.79 -9.36
C LEU A 89 -4.71 -3.91 -9.49
N GLY A 90 -5.43 -3.74 -8.38
CA GLY A 90 -6.52 -2.78 -8.28
C GLY A 90 -6.32 -1.79 -7.13
N GLU A 91 -7.28 -0.88 -7.01
CA GLU A 91 -7.31 0.16 -5.99
C GLU A 91 -7.76 -0.37 -4.63
N ARG A 92 -7.35 0.34 -3.56
CA ARG A 92 -7.81 0.14 -2.18
C ARG A 92 -7.68 -1.29 -1.67
N LYS A 93 -6.75 -2.07 -2.23
CA LYS A 93 -6.48 -3.45 -1.82
C LYS A 93 -5.76 -3.46 -0.49
N ASN A 94 -6.06 -4.45 0.34
CA ASN A 94 -5.36 -4.65 1.59
C ASN A 94 -3.89 -4.99 1.33
N CYS A 95 -3.03 -4.57 2.26
CA CYS A 95 -1.61 -4.83 2.21
C CYS A 95 -1.17 -5.45 3.54
N ASN A 96 -0.26 -6.42 3.48
CA ASN A 96 0.32 -7.05 4.65
C ASN A 96 1.86 -7.09 4.52
N LEU A 97 2.54 -6.93 5.65
CA LEU A 97 3.99 -6.81 5.76
C LEU A 97 4.50 -7.89 6.72
N PRO A 98 4.64 -9.16 6.27
CA PRO A 98 5.03 -10.27 7.15
C PRO A 98 6.44 -10.06 7.73
N GLY A 99 6.56 -10.26 9.04
CA GLY A 99 7.83 -10.13 9.76
C GLY A 99 8.28 -8.69 9.99
N ILE A 100 7.42 -7.70 9.73
CA ILE A 100 7.68 -6.28 9.97
C ILE A 100 6.78 -5.80 11.10
N LYS A 101 7.35 -5.06 12.05
CA LYS A 101 6.58 -4.37 13.07
C LYS A 101 5.98 -3.11 12.46
N VAL A 102 4.69 -3.18 12.15
CA VAL A 102 3.93 -2.05 11.62
C VAL A 102 3.51 -1.15 12.78
N ASP A 103 4.06 0.06 12.81
CA ASP A 103 3.71 1.08 13.78
C ASP A 103 2.58 1.96 13.20
N ILE A 104 1.35 1.48 13.35
CA ILE A 104 0.12 2.22 13.04
C ILE A 104 -0.64 2.40 14.35
N PRO A 105 -1.12 3.63 14.68
CA PRO A 105 -1.94 3.84 15.86
C PRO A 105 -3.20 2.97 15.79
N VAL A 106 -3.55 2.35 16.93
CA VAL A 106 -4.67 1.38 17.03
C VAL A 106 -6.01 2.02 16.68
N LEU A 107 -6.14 3.33 16.87
CA LEU A 107 -7.30 4.12 16.49
C LEU A 107 -6.85 5.25 15.57
N THR A 108 -7.51 5.38 14.42
CA THR A 108 -7.39 6.58 13.60
C THR A 108 -8.28 7.69 14.17
N GLU A 109 -8.02 8.95 13.79
CA GLU A 109 -8.89 10.07 14.18
C GLU A 109 -10.36 9.82 13.80
N LYS A 110 -10.57 9.16 12.64
CA LYS A 110 -11.88 8.73 12.20
C LYS A 110 -12.49 7.67 13.12
N ASP A 111 -11.72 6.67 13.53
CA ASP A 111 -12.25 5.63 14.44
C ASP A 111 -12.64 6.23 15.79
N ILE A 112 -11.89 7.22 16.30
CA ILE A 112 -12.23 7.98 17.50
C ILE A 112 -13.53 8.76 17.30
N ASP A 113 -13.68 9.46 16.17
CA ASP A 113 -14.90 10.19 15.82
C ASP A 113 -16.11 9.25 15.71
N ASP A 114 -15.97 8.13 15.00
CA ASP A 114 -17.02 7.12 14.86
C ASP A 114 -17.39 6.52 16.24
N LEU A 115 -16.41 6.24 17.11
CA LEU A 115 -16.66 5.78 18.49
C LEU A 115 -17.43 6.82 19.32
N VAL A 116 -16.98 8.06 19.35
CA VAL A 116 -17.56 9.12 20.21
C VAL A 116 -18.89 9.61 19.68
N ASN A 117 -18.97 9.88 18.38
CA ASN A 117 -20.12 10.55 17.76
C ASN A 117 -21.18 9.60 17.22
N PHE A 118 -20.84 8.33 16.99
CA PHE A 118 -21.81 7.32 16.55
C PHE A 118 -21.98 6.21 17.59
N GLY A 119 -20.92 5.44 17.90
CA GLY A 119 -20.98 4.25 18.74
C GLY A 119 -21.52 4.51 20.16
N CYS A 120 -20.90 5.43 20.89
CA CYS A 120 -21.32 5.81 22.25
C CYS A 120 -22.72 6.44 22.30
N LYS A 121 -23.12 7.19 21.25
CA LYS A 121 -24.45 7.81 21.20
C LYS A 121 -25.57 6.81 20.92
N HIS A 122 -25.28 5.73 20.21
CA HIS A 122 -26.29 4.73 19.80
C HIS A 122 -26.27 3.46 20.67
N GLY A 123 -25.43 3.41 21.71
CA GLY A 123 -25.38 2.28 22.65
C GLY A 123 -25.03 0.96 21.94
N VAL A 124 -24.09 1.01 20.99
CA VAL A 124 -23.60 -0.20 20.31
C VAL A 124 -22.84 -1.05 21.34
N ASP A 125 -23.27 -2.30 21.55
CA ASP A 125 -22.68 -3.28 22.47
C ASP A 125 -21.35 -3.87 21.97
#